data_AF-A0A7Y5NXT6-F1
#
_entry.id   AF-A0A7Y5NXT6-F1
#
_cell.length_a   1.000
_cell.length_b   1.000
_cell.length_c   1.000
_cell.angle_alpha   90.00
_cell.angle_beta   90.00
_cell.angle_gamma   90.00
#
_symmetry.space_group_name_H-M   'P 1'
#
loop_
_entity.id
_entity.type
_entity.pdbx_description
1 polymer ?
#
loop_
_entity_poly.entity_id
_entity_poly.type
_entity_poly.pdbx_seq_one_letter_code
_entity_poly.pdbx_strand_id
1 'polypeptide(L)'
;MTPRGLAVLVACFGLAALASLGSCDADLESGCRDDICSGTTSVGGGSATGAGGGGFVCEYEDTKGLPCEVYDALEKNCQTCHRVGGQGPFPLLTYEDTQDWLYGREPTEQLPNVRTWVRMQRQIQPGAPIPAMPLNANPMPQVFIDRLNAWFAT
;
A
#
# COMPACT_ATOMS: atom_id res chain seq x y z
N MET A 1 -23.74 31.28 -28.12
CA MET A 1 -25.12 30.76 -28.22
C MET A 1 -25.36 30.21 -29.62
N THR A 2 -25.23 28.89 -29.76
CA THR A 2 -25.84 28.07 -30.82
C THR A 2 -25.86 26.64 -30.28
N PRO A 3 -27.04 26.02 -30.09
CA PRO A 3 -27.15 24.65 -29.62
C PRO A 3 -27.23 23.70 -30.83
N ARG A 4 -26.96 22.42 -30.58
CA ARG A 4 -27.62 21.21 -31.14
C ARG A 4 -26.62 20.12 -31.47
N GLY A 5 -26.90 18.94 -30.94
CA GLY A 5 -26.22 17.70 -31.32
C GLY A 5 -26.61 16.54 -30.42
N LEU A 6 -27.92 16.34 -30.21
CA LEU A 6 -28.46 15.15 -29.56
C LEU A 6 -28.44 14.01 -30.57
N ALA A 7 -27.65 12.96 -30.33
CA ALA A 7 -27.77 11.69 -31.04
C ALA A 7 -27.72 10.55 -30.03
N VAL A 8 -28.93 10.08 -29.70
CA VAL A 8 -29.20 8.85 -28.97
C VAL A 8 -28.88 7.68 -29.90
N LEU A 9 -27.99 6.78 -29.47
CA LEU A 9 -27.94 5.42 -30.00
C LEU A 9 -28.01 4.44 -28.85
N VAL A 10 -29.22 3.91 -28.71
CA VAL A 10 -29.57 2.72 -27.93
C VAL A 10 -28.90 1.52 -28.58
N ALA A 11 -28.12 0.76 -27.83
CA ALA A 11 -27.79 -0.61 -28.15
C ALA A 11 -27.96 -1.46 -26.89
N CYS A 12 -29.14 -2.05 -26.78
CA CYS A 12 -29.38 -3.20 -25.91
C CYS A 12 -28.54 -4.38 -26.42
N PHE A 13 -27.55 -4.81 -25.64
CA PHE A 13 -27.05 -6.18 -25.74
C PHE A 13 -27.35 -6.90 -24.43
N GLY A 14 -28.20 -7.91 -24.58
CA GLY A 14 -28.70 -8.75 -23.50
C GLY A 14 -27.69 -9.81 -23.04
N LEU A 15 -27.92 -10.20 -21.79
CA LEU A 15 -27.68 -11.49 -21.14
C LEU A 15 -26.56 -12.41 -21.70
N ALA A 16 -25.57 -12.66 -20.84
CA ALA A 16 -25.14 -14.02 -20.55
C ALA A 16 -24.71 -14.11 -19.08
N ALA A 17 -25.54 -14.77 -18.28
CA ALA A 17 -25.15 -15.28 -16.98
C ALA A 17 -24.24 -16.49 -17.18
N LEU A 18 -23.03 -16.45 -16.62
CA LEU A 18 -22.21 -17.62 -16.34
C LEU A 18 -21.64 -17.43 -14.95
N ALA A 19 -22.32 -18.06 -13.99
CA ALA A 19 -21.84 -18.26 -12.64
C ALA A 19 -20.68 -19.25 -12.69
N SER A 20 -19.46 -18.73 -12.64
CA SER A 20 -18.27 -19.53 -12.34
C SER A 20 -18.17 -19.66 -10.82
N LEU A 21 -18.77 -20.73 -10.28
CA LEU A 21 -18.40 -21.28 -8.98
C LEU A 21 -17.01 -21.90 -9.13
N GLY A 22 -15.98 -21.05 -9.09
CA GLY A 22 -14.59 -21.44 -8.97
C GLY A 22 -14.28 -21.76 -7.52
N SER A 23 -14.20 -23.05 -7.24
CA SER A 23 -13.56 -23.70 -6.09
C SER A 23 -12.49 -22.83 -5.41
N CYS A 24 -12.68 -22.54 -4.12
CA CYS A 24 -11.56 -22.29 -3.23
C CYS A 24 -10.87 -23.65 -3.05
N ASP A 25 -9.86 -23.95 -3.85
CA ASP A 25 -8.83 -24.91 -3.45
C ASP A 25 -8.11 -24.28 -2.26
N ALA A 26 -8.57 -24.65 -1.06
CA ALA A 26 -7.74 -24.54 0.12
C ALA A 26 -6.62 -25.56 -0.05
N ASP A 27 -5.45 -25.10 -0.50
CA ASP A 27 -4.18 -25.76 -0.22
C ASP A 27 -4.06 -25.86 1.32
N LEU A 28 -4.63 -26.94 1.88
CA LEU A 28 -4.27 -27.43 3.20
C LEU A 28 -2.88 -28.04 3.03
N GLU A 29 -1.85 -27.20 3.13
CA GLU A 29 -0.52 -27.68 3.41
C GLU A 29 -0.58 -28.61 4.62
N SER A 30 -0.20 -29.87 4.38
CA SER A 30 0.01 -30.90 5.38
C SER A 30 1.24 -30.53 6.22
N GLY A 31 1.08 -29.53 7.07
CA GLY A 31 2.15 -28.93 7.87
C GLY A 31 2.01 -29.22 9.37
N CYS A 32 1.51 -30.40 9.74
CA CYS A 32 1.60 -30.96 11.09
C CYS A 32 1.69 -32.49 11.01
N ARG A 33 2.68 -33.01 10.30
CA ARG A 33 3.21 -34.34 10.60
C ARG A 33 4.52 -34.09 11.35
N ASP A 34 4.59 -34.62 12.57
CA ASP A 34 5.68 -34.54 13.56
C ASP A 34 5.40 -33.61 14.77
N ASP A 35 4.26 -33.88 15.43
CA ASP A 35 4.02 -33.84 16.89
C ASP A 35 4.55 -32.71 17.80
N ILE A 36 4.64 -31.44 17.35
CA ILE A 36 4.64 -30.29 18.26
C ILE A 36 3.71 -29.19 17.74
N CYS A 37 2.47 -29.20 18.22
CA CYS A 37 1.63 -28.00 18.32
C CYS A 37 1.42 -27.67 19.81
N SER A 38 2.47 -27.18 20.47
CA SER A 38 2.29 -26.46 21.74
C SER A 38 1.83 -25.05 21.39
N GLY A 39 0.56 -24.78 21.70
CA GLY A 39 -0.20 -23.68 21.14
C GLY A 39 0.30 -22.28 21.45
N THR A 40 -0.11 -21.35 20.60
CA THR A 40 -0.61 -20.03 20.98
C THR A 40 -1.52 -19.58 19.82
N THR A 41 -2.77 -19.27 20.18
CA THR A 41 -3.75 -18.41 19.52
C THR A 41 -3.75 -18.32 17.99
N SER A 42 -4.79 -18.90 17.39
CA SER A 42 -5.23 -18.60 16.03
C SER A 42 -5.50 -17.11 15.85
N VAL A 43 -4.75 -16.45 14.97
CA VAL A 43 -5.15 -15.19 14.34
C VAL A 43 -5.08 -15.41 12.84
N GLY A 44 -6.21 -15.20 12.16
CA GLY A 44 -6.37 -15.46 10.74
C GLY A 44 -5.40 -14.63 9.91
N GLY A 45 -4.46 -15.30 9.24
CA GLY A 45 -3.56 -14.70 8.26
C GLY A 45 -4.28 -14.55 6.94
N GLY A 46 -4.51 -13.29 6.52
CA GLY A 46 -4.77 -12.97 5.14
C GLY A 46 -3.50 -13.20 4.34
N SER A 47 -3.54 -14.16 3.41
CA SER A 47 -2.43 -14.51 2.52
C SER A 47 -2.04 -13.34 1.63
N ALA A 48 -0.88 -12.74 1.91
CA ALA A 48 -0.09 -12.06 0.90
C ALA A 48 0.84 -13.11 0.27
N THR A 49 0.41 -13.69 -0.86
CA THR A 49 1.24 -14.60 -1.67
C THR A 49 2.31 -13.77 -2.39
N GLY A 50 3.47 -13.60 -1.75
CA GLY A 50 4.66 -12.97 -2.32
C GLY A 50 5.89 -13.81 -1.98
N ALA A 51 6.51 -14.38 -3.00
CA ALA A 51 7.57 -15.38 -2.88
C ALA A 51 8.87 -14.84 -2.26
N GLY A 52 9.46 -15.64 -1.35
CA GLY A 52 10.91 -15.78 -1.20
C GLY A 52 11.63 -14.76 -0.31
N GLY A 53 11.54 -14.94 1.01
CA GLY A 53 12.43 -14.31 1.98
C GLY A 53 11.88 -14.53 3.39
N GLY A 54 12.69 -15.03 4.32
CA GLY A 54 12.26 -15.42 5.67
C GLY A 54 11.27 -14.43 6.28
N GLY A 55 10.04 -14.88 6.50
CA GLY A 55 8.91 -14.02 6.86
C GLY A 55 9.23 -13.23 8.12
N PHE A 56 9.26 -11.90 7.98
CA PHE A 56 9.38 -11.00 9.12
C PHE A 56 8.09 -11.15 9.93
N VAL A 57 8.20 -11.55 11.21
CA VAL A 57 7.03 -11.59 12.09
C VAL A 57 6.59 -10.14 12.31
N CYS A 58 5.36 -9.85 11.92
CA CYS A 58 4.76 -8.53 12.08
C CYS A 58 4.63 -8.23 13.57
N GLU A 59 5.27 -7.15 14.03
CA GLU A 59 5.07 -6.66 15.39
C GLU A 59 3.63 -6.16 15.61
N TYR A 60 2.95 -5.78 14.52
CA TYR A 60 1.62 -5.19 14.53
C TYR A 60 0.56 -6.20 14.06
N GLU A 61 -0.55 -6.28 14.79
CA GLU A 61 -1.70 -7.14 14.46
C GLU A 61 -2.51 -6.62 13.26
N ASP A 62 -2.45 -5.31 12.98
CA ASP A 62 -3.16 -4.67 11.87
C ASP A 62 -2.24 -3.68 11.15
N THR A 63 -1.76 -4.07 9.98
CA THR A 63 -0.89 -3.25 9.12
C THR A 63 -1.67 -2.43 8.09
N LYS A 64 -3.01 -2.42 8.14
CA LYS A 64 -3.84 -1.61 7.24
C LYS A 64 -3.54 -1.83 5.75
N GLY A 65 -3.32 -3.09 5.38
CA GLY A 65 -3.02 -3.50 4.01
C GLY A 65 -1.57 -3.29 3.56
N LEU A 66 -0.69 -2.78 4.43
CA LEU A 66 0.73 -2.63 4.13
C LEU A 66 1.52 -3.92 4.46
N PRO A 67 2.56 -4.27 3.70
CA PRO A 67 3.54 -5.27 4.13
C PRO A 67 4.16 -4.88 5.47
N CYS A 68 4.51 -5.86 6.31
CA CYS A 68 4.89 -5.58 7.69
C CYS A 68 6.16 -4.74 7.82
N GLU A 69 7.19 -5.02 7.02
CA GLU A 69 8.39 -4.18 6.99
C GLU A 69 8.15 -2.76 6.46
N VAL A 70 7.13 -2.58 5.61
CA VAL A 70 6.73 -1.26 5.10
C VAL A 70 5.98 -0.51 6.19
N TYR A 71 5.04 -1.16 6.85
CA TYR A 71 4.30 -0.57 7.96
C TYR A 71 5.25 -0.11 9.08
N ASP A 72 6.21 -0.96 9.48
CA ASP A 72 7.25 -0.64 10.45
C ASP A 72 8.07 0.60 10.05
N ALA A 73 8.46 0.70 8.78
CA ALA A 73 9.18 1.86 8.26
C ALA A 73 8.33 3.14 8.31
N LEU A 74 7.05 3.06 7.94
CA LEU A 74 6.14 4.21 7.91
C LEU A 74 5.73 4.66 9.31
N GLU A 75 5.45 3.74 10.23
CA GLU A 75 5.09 4.04 11.62
C GLU A 75 6.21 4.85 12.29
N LYS A 76 7.44 4.33 12.23
CA LYS A 76 8.61 4.91 12.90
C LYS A 76 9.06 6.24 12.31
N ASN A 77 8.85 6.48 11.01
CA ASN A 77 9.46 7.62 10.31
C ASN A 77 8.47 8.60 9.67
N CYS A 78 7.19 8.25 9.52
CA CYS A 78 6.25 9.05 8.72
C CYS A 78 4.92 9.32 9.44
N GLN A 79 4.29 8.31 10.00
CA GLN A 79 2.89 8.37 10.48
C GLN A 79 2.67 9.33 11.65
N THR A 80 3.70 9.58 12.47
CA THR A 80 3.64 10.58 13.55
C THR A 80 3.21 11.97 13.01
N CYS A 81 3.73 12.36 11.84
CA CYS A 81 3.36 13.61 11.19
C CYS A 81 2.21 13.41 10.19
N HIS A 82 2.23 12.33 9.42
CA HIS A 82 1.27 12.01 8.37
C HIS A 82 0.06 11.26 8.90
N ARG A 83 -0.71 11.95 9.75
CA ARG A 83 -2.00 11.51 10.28
C ARG A 83 -3.04 12.60 10.11
N VAL A 84 -4.31 12.27 10.22
CA VAL A 84 -5.40 13.26 10.16
C VAL A 84 -5.20 14.32 11.26
N GLY A 85 -5.15 15.59 10.87
CA GLY A 85 -4.87 16.71 11.78
C GLY A 85 -3.41 16.81 12.25
N GLY A 86 -2.51 16.02 11.67
CA GLY A 86 -1.06 16.09 11.91
C GLY A 86 -0.38 17.24 11.16
N GLN A 87 0.94 17.31 11.30
CA GLN A 87 1.78 18.30 10.60
C GLN A 87 2.00 17.95 9.13
N GLY A 88 1.88 16.67 8.79
CA GLY A 88 1.95 16.19 7.41
C GLY A 88 0.71 16.64 6.64
N PRO A 89 0.86 17.04 5.37
CA PRO A 89 -0.24 17.60 4.59
C PRO A 89 -1.27 16.56 4.11
N PHE A 90 -1.03 15.27 4.34
CA PHE A 90 -1.91 14.14 4.01
C PHE A 90 -1.59 12.94 4.93
N PRO A 91 -2.56 12.04 5.16
CA PRO A 91 -2.33 10.81 5.95
C PRO A 91 -1.45 9.80 5.21
N LEU A 92 -0.77 8.91 5.95
CA LEU A 92 0.01 7.77 5.46
C LEU A 92 -0.23 6.53 6.35
N LEU A 93 -1.48 6.33 6.77
CA LEU A 93 -1.86 5.34 7.79
C LEU A 93 -2.27 4.00 7.18
N THR A 94 -2.62 3.98 5.89
CA THR A 94 -3.15 2.82 5.16
C THR A 94 -2.42 2.63 3.84
N TYR A 95 -2.56 1.46 3.22
CA TYR A 95 -2.07 1.25 1.86
C TYR A 95 -2.72 2.25 0.88
N GLU A 96 -4.02 2.47 1.00
CA GLU A 96 -4.78 3.38 0.14
C GLU A 96 -4.22 4.81 0.18
N ASP A 97 -3.86 5.31 1.37
CA ASP A 97 -3.25 6.63 1.54
C ASP A 97 -1.95 6.79 0.72
N THR A 98 -1.18 5.70 0.57
CA THR A 98 0.05 5.71 -0.23
C THR A 98 -0.21 5.73 -1.74
N GLN A 99 -1.36 5.18 -2.16
CA GLN A 99 -1.78 5.11 -3.55
C GLN A 99 -2.53 6.36 -4.00
N ASP A 100 -3.04 7.15 -3.07
CA ASP A 100 -3.73 8.39 -3.33
C ASP A 100 -2.90 9.41 -4.11
N TRP A 101 -3.60 10.35 -4.72
CA TRP A 101 -2.97 11.48 -5.37
C TRP A 101 -2.48 12.49 -4.34
N LEU A 102 -1.30 13.05 -4.60
CA LEU A 102 -0.69 14.00 -3.69
C LEU A 102 -1.63 15.18 -3.42
N TYR A 103 -1.92 15.44 -2.14
CA TYR A 103 -2.86 16.45 -1.68
C TYR A 103 -4.32 16.25 -2.16
N GLY A 104 -4.71 15.02 -2.49
CA GLY A 104 -6.04 14.71 -3.01
C GLY A 104 -6.35 15.36 -4.36
N ARG A 105 -5.31 15.76 -5.11
CA ARG A 105 -5.47 16.41 -6.43
C ARG A 105 -4.96 15.50 -7.52
N GLU A 106 -5.87 15.14 -8.43
CA GLU A 106 -5.54 14.45 -9.69
C GLU A 106 -4.40 15.16 -10.44
N PRO A 107 -3.59 14.42 -11.21
CA PRO A 107 -2.54 14.98 -12.05
C PRO A 107 -3.05 16.13 -12.92
N THR A 108 -2.28 17.22 -12.97
CA THR A 108 -2.48 18.31 -13.95
C THR A 108 -1.30 18.37 -14.89
N GLU A 109 -1.42 19.13 -15.98
CA GLU A 109 -0.30 19.37 -16.91
C GLU A 109 0.94 19.94 -16.21
N GLN A 110 0.75 20.72 -15.13
CA GLN A 110 1.82 21.32 -14.33
C GLN A 110 2.40 20.37 -13.26
N LEU A 111 1.64 19.36 -12.83
CA LEU A 111 2.06 18.34 -11.89
C LEU A 111 1.65 16.96 -12.41
N PRO A 112 2.24 16.52 -13.54
CA PRO A 112 1.88 15.26 -14.14
C PRO A 112 2.39 14.13 -13.22
N ASN A 113 1.45 13.44 -12.59
CA ASN A 113 1.64 12.12 -11.99
C ASN A 113 2.52 12.09 -10.75
N VAL A 114 1.99 12.56 -9.62
CA VAL A 114 2.61 12.22 -8.33
C VAL A 114 1.56 11.60 -7.43
N ARG A 115 1.47 10.27 -7.49
CA ARG A 115 0.90 9.51 -6.36
C ARG A 115 1.77 9.75 -5.13
N THR A 116 1.16 9.64 -3.97
CA THR A 116 1.83 9.87 -2.69
C THR A 116 3.13 9.04 -2.56
N TRP A 117 3.10 7.76 -2.92
CA TRP A 117 4.28 6.89 -2.88
C TRP A 117 5.43 7.36 -3.81
N VAL A 118 5.13 7.93 -4.98
CA VAL A 118 6.16 8.47 -5.91
C VAL A 118 6.90 9.62 -5.25
N ARG A 119 6.17 10.47 -4.50
CA ARG A 119 6.80 11.55 -3.72
C ARG A 119 7.65 10.98 -2.59
N MET A 120 7.12 9.99 -1.86
CA MET A 120 7.85 9.32 -0.78
C MET A 120 9.17 8.76 -1.29
N GLN A 121 9.15 7.98 -2.38
CA GLN A 121 10.34 7.40 -2.99
C GLN A 121 11.40 8.46 -3.29
N ARG A 122 11.02 9.60 -3.87
CA ARG A 122 11.96 10.70 -4.16
C ARG A 122 12.50 11.37 -2.89
N GLN A 123 11.68 11.46 -1.85
CA GLN A 123 11.99 12.23 -0.64
C GLN A 123 12.87 11.48 0.36
N ILE A 124 12.82 10.14 0.35
CA ILE A 124 13.65 9.29 1.23
C ILE A 124 15.07 9.05 0.69
N GLN A 125 15.36 9.42 -0.56
CA GLN A 125 16.68 9.17 -1.13
C GLN A 125 17.76 10.05 -0.47
N PRO A 126 18.99 9.54 -0.32
CA PRO A 126 20.13 10.38 0.03
C PRO A 126 20.28 11.56 -0.94
N GLY A 127 20.37 12.79 -0.40
CA GLY A 127 20.50 14.01 -1.21
C GLY A 127 19.19 14.55 -1.80
N ALA A 128 18.03 14.02 -1.39
CA ALA A 128 16.74 14.56 -1.78
C ALA A 128 16.62 16.07 -1.42
N PRO A 129 15.91 16.88 -2.25
CA PRO A 129 15.69 18.29 -1.96
C PRO A 129 15.00 18.51 -0.60
N ILE A 130 15.44 19.52 0.15
CA ILE A 130 14.85 19.91 1.44
C ILE A 130 13.41 20.42 1.22
N PRO A 131 12.43 20.01 2.06
CA PRO A 131 12.59 19.25 3.31
C PRO A 131 12.71 17.74 3.09
N ALA A 132 13.85 17.17 3.50
CA ALA A 132 14.03 15.72 3.55
C ALA A 132 13.18 15.14 4.69
N MET A 133 12.56 13.99 4.44
CA MET A 133 11.80 13.26 5.46
C MET A 133 12.68 12.13 6.02
N PRO A 134 12.60 11.84 7.33
CA PRO A 134 11.81 12.54 8.36
C PRO A 134 12.34 13.95 8.69
N LEU A 135 11.43 14.90 8.98
CA LEU A 135 11.78 16.26 9.39
C LEU A 135 12.48 16.25 10.77
N ASN A 136 13.58 16.99 10.91
CA ASN A 136 14.31 17.21 12.17
C ASN A 136 14.89 15.96 12.85
N ALA A 137 14.90 14.81 12.20
CA ALA A 137 15.52 13.60 12.70
C ALA A 137 16.75 13.25 11.86
N ASN A 138 17.68 12.50 12.46
CA ASN A 138 18.76 11.84 11.74
C ASN A 138 18.24 11.23 10.43
N PRO A 139 19.03 11.25 9.34
CA PRO A 139 18.62 10.64 8.08
C PRO A 139 18.06 9.25 8.35
N MET A 140 16.93 8.92 7.72
CA MET A 140 16.27 7.62 7.88
C MET A 140 17.32 6.51 7.77
N PRO A 141 17.39 5.57 8.74
CA PRO A 141 18.35 4.47 8.66
C PRO A 141 18.25 3.73 7.32
N GLN A 142 19.39 3.40 6.72
CA GLN A 142 19.45 2.80 5.38
C GLN A 142 18.57 1.55 5.23
N VAL A 143 18.47 0.75 6.30
CA VAL A 143 17.59 -0.44 6.32
C VAL A 143 16.12 -0.12 6.02
N PHE A 144 15.60 1.03 6.46
CA PHE A 144 14.23 1.45 6.16
C PHE A 144 14.10 1.98 4.73
N ILE A 145 15.13 2.68 4.24
CA ILE A 145 15.18 3.14 2.85
C ILE A 145 15.16 1.93 1.91
N ASP A 146 15.94 0.90 2.19
CA ASP A 146 16.03 -0.31 1.36
C ASP A 146 14.69 -1.08 1.35
N ARG A 147 14.02 -1.22 2.50
CA ARG A 147 12.68 -1.83 2.61
C ARG A 147 11.65 -1.08 1.78
N LEU A 148 11.60 0.25 1.91
CA LEU A 148 10.67 1.08 1.15
C LEU A 148 10.96 1.03 -0.35
N ASN A 149 12.24 1.07 -0.76
CA ASN A 149 12.63 0.96 -2.16
C ASN A 149 12.27 -0.40 -2.76
N ALA A 150 12.43 -1.50 -2.02
CA ALA A 150 12.02 -2.83 -2.45
C ALA A 150 10.51 -2.89 -2.69
N TRP A 151 9.71 -2.30 -1.79
CA TRP A 151 8.27 -2.21 -1.95
C TRP A 151 7.85 -1.29 -3.12
N PHE A 152 8.49 -0.14 -3.33
CA PHE A 152 8.19 0.72 -4.47
C PHE A 152 8.50 0.09 -5.84
N ALA A 153 9.26 -1.01 -5.87
CA ALA A 153 9.61 -1.73 -7.09
C ALA A 153 8.63 -2.85 -7.44
N THR A 154 7.61 -3.10 -6.59
CA THR A 154 6.53 -4.08 -6.84
C THR A 154 5.39 -3.45 -7.62
#